data_AF-A0A5J5TN46-F1
#
_entry.id   AF-A0A5J5TN46-F1
#
_cell.length_a   1.000
_cell.length_b   1.000
_cell.length_c   1.000
_cell.angle_alpha   90.00
_cell.angle_beta   90.00
_cell.angle_gamma   90.00
#
_symmetry.space_group_name_H-M   'P 1'
#
loop_
_entity.id
_entity.type
_entity.pdbx_description
1 polymer ?
#
loop_
_entity_poly.entity_id
_entity_poly.type
_entity_poly.pdbx_seq_one_letter_code
_entity_poly.pdbx_strand_id
1 'polypeptide(L)'
;MVGSVIWVGRSSIEIQLDVIQSPKEESDVSHSVALAANFIFVARDSKTGKAAAVNRLSPETEREKFLFEEAEARSKLRKKKRVDRRKLENGEVNQLEALLAEGRIFCDMPALADRDSILLRDTRLENALICQPQQRNIHGRIFGGFLMHRAFELAFSTAYVFAGLVPCFLEVDQVDFLRPVDVGDFLRLTSCVLYTELENPDQPLINVEVVAHVTRPEIRSSDVSNTFYFTFSVRPEAKATKNGFKIRNVVPATEEEARRILERMDAEMPQQNQ
;
A
#
# COMPACT_ATOMS: atom_id res chain seq x y z
N MET A 1 -3.55 -11.98 18.86
CA MET A 1 -4.15 -11.77 17.53
C MET A 1 -5.40 -12.61 17.45
N VAL A 2 -6.51 -12.03 17.01
CA VAL A 2 -7.80 -12.68 16.87
C VAL A 2 -8.23 -12.55 15.41
N GLY A 3 -8.79 -13.61 14.83
CA GLY A 3 -9.24 -13.63 13.45
C GLY A 3 -10.66 -14.12 13.33
N SER A 4 -11.48 -13.38 12.58
CA SER A 4 -12.91 -13.67 12.40
C SER A 4 -13.26 -13.62 10.92
N VAL A 5 -13.98 -14.64 10.44
CA VAL A 5 -14.58 -14.58 9.09
C VAL A 5 -15.77 -13.64 9.16
N ILE A 6 -15.68 -12.50 8.48
CA ILE A 6 -16.71 -11.46 8.54
C ILE A 6 -17.65 -11.50 7.34
N TRP A 7 -17.23 -12.08 6.21
CA TRP A 7 -18.08 -12.18 5.02
C TRP A 7 -17.68 -13.32 4.09
N VAL A 8 -18.68 -13.92 3.42
CA VAL A 8 -18.48 -15.02 2.47
C VAL A 8 -19.27 -14.82 1.17
N GLY A 9 -18.53 -14.73 0.07
CA GLY A 9 -19.06 -14.70 -1.30
C GLY A 9 -19.31 -16.09 -1.88
N ARG A 10 -19.21 -16.23 -3.22
CA ARG A 10 -19.36 -17.55 -3.89
C ARG A 10 -18.16 -18.44 -3.63
N SER A 11 -16.96 -17.91 -3.83
CA SER A 11 -15.67 -18.59 -3.67
C SER A 11 -14.67 -17.76 -2.87
N SER A 12 -15.09 -16.61 -2.35
CA SER A 12 -14.26 -15.64 -1.64
C SER A 12 -14.66 -15.53 -0.18
N ILE A 13 -13.68 -15.44 0.71
CA ILE A 13 -13.87 -15.33 2.16
C ILE A 13 -13.11 -14.09 2.62
N GLU A 14 -13.79 -13.16 3.30
CA GLU A 14 -13.16 -12.00 3.93
C GLU A 14 -12.98 -12.27 5.42
N ILE A 15 -11.75 -12.14 5.88
CA ILE A 15 -11.32 -12.42 7.26
C ILE A 15 -10.76 -11.12 7.83
N GLN A 16 -11.33 -10.66 8.93
CA GLN A 16 -10.75 -9.58 9.73
C GLN A 16 -9.78 -10.18 10.74
N LEU A 17 -8.60 -9.59 10.83
CA LEU A 17 -7.58 -9.92 11.79
C LEU A 17 -7.31 -8.70 12.66
N ASP A 18 -7.53 -8.86 13.97
CA ASP A 18 -7.24 -7.85 14.98
C ASP A 18 -5.99 -8.28 15.77
N VAL A 19 -4.95 -7.46 15.72
CA VAL A 19 -3.75 -7.60 16.55
C VAL A 19 -3.99 -6.83 17.82
N ILE A 20 -3.95 -7.53 18.95
CA ILE A 20 -4.25 -6.97 20.27
C ILE A 20 -2.94 -6.91 21.06
N GLN A 21 -2.63 -5.75 21.63
CA GLN A 21 -1.49 -5.49 22.50
C GLN A 21 -2.00 -5.09 23.89
N SER A 22 -1.78 -5.95 24.89
CA SER A 22 -2.17 -5.65 26.27
C SER A 22 -1.39 -4.44 26.81
N PRO A 23 -2.03 -3.47 27.47
CA PRO A 23 -1.33 -2.39 28.16
C PRO A 23 -0.44 -2.97 29.27
N LYS A 24 0.67 -2.29 29.56
CA LYS A 24 1.61 -2.68 30.63
C LYS A 24 1.11 -2.33 32.04
N GLU A 25 0.06 -1.52 32.16
CA GLU A 25 -0.53 -1.11 33.44
C GLU A 25 -2.05 -1.38 33.44
N GLU A 26 -2.56 -1.90 34.55
CA GLU A 26 -3.88 -2.53 34.71
C GLU A 26 -5.09 -1.55 34.67
N SER A 27 -4.90 -0.27 34.33
CA SER A 27 -5.94 0.74 34.55
C SER A 27 -6.78 1.14 33.33
N ASP A 28 -6.52 0.62 32.13
CA ASP A 28 -7.36 0.93 30.97
C ASP A 28 -7.67 -0.31 30.13
N VAL A 29 -8.89 -0.84 30.31
CA VAL A 29 -9.41 -2.03 29.62
C VAL A 29 -10.03 -1.65 28.26
N SER A 30 -10.00 -0.36 27.90
CA SER A 30 -10.58 0.10 26.63
C SER A 30 -9.58 -0.02 25.46
N HIS A 31 -9.83 -1.04 24.62
CA HIS A 31 -9.33 -1.20 23.24
C HIS A 31 -7.81 -1.27 23.04
N SER A 32 -7.27 -2.45 23.34
CA SER A 32 -5.90 -2.90 23.04
C SER A 32 -5.64 -3.25 21.56
N VAL A 33 -6.44 -2.83 20.59
CA VAL A 33 -6.21 -3.19 19.16
C VAL A 33 -5.12 -2.31 18.56
N ALA A 34 -3.98 -2.91 18.26
CA ALA A 34 -2.82 -2.25 17.65
C ALA A 34 -2.89 -2.21 16.11
N LEU A 35 -3.54 -3.19 15.48
CA LEU A 35 -3.71 -3.25 14.03
C LEU A 35 -4.98 -4.04 13.71
N ALA A 36 -5.82 -3.52 12.82
CA ALA A 36 -6.91 -4.25 12.21
C ALA A 36 -6.65 -4.39 10.71
N ALA A 37 -6.79 -5.60 10.16
CA ALA A 37 -6.53 -5.86 8.76
C ALA A 37 -7.55 -6.83 8.17
N ASN A 38 -8.05 -6.52 6.97
CA ASN A 38 -9.02 -7.35 6.25
C ASN A 38 -8.33 -8.09 5.10
N PHE A 39 -8.43 -9.43 5.11
CA PHE A 39 -7.84 -10.29 4.10
C PHE A 39 -8.92 -11.00 3.31
N ILE A 40 -8.81 -10.99 1.98
CA ILE A 40 -9.69 -11.74 1.10
C ILE A 40 -8.96 -12.99 0.62
N PHE A 41 -9.50 -14.16 0.93
CA PHE A 41 -9.05 -15.43 0.40
C PHE A 41 -9.99 -15.91 -0.70
N VAL A 42 -9.46 -16.63 -1.69
CA VAL A 42 -10.24 -17.26 -2.75
C VAL A 42 -10.01 -18.76 -2.70
N ALA A 43 -11.08 -19.51 -2.44
CA ALA A 43 -11.05 -20.97 -2.45
C ALA A 43 -10.83 -21.49 -3.89
N ARG A 44 -9.89 -22.42 -4.03
CA ARG A 44 -9.56 -23.09 -5.29
C ARG A 44 -9.66 -24.59 -5.13
N ASP A 45 -10.22 -25.24 -6.14
CA ASP A 45 -10.27 -26.69 -6.24
C ASP A 45 -8.87 -27.25 -6.55
N SER A 46 -8.42 -28.24 -5.78
CA SER A 46 -7.04 -28.74 -5.84
C SER A 46 -6.72 -29.52 -7.12
N LYS A 47 -7.73 -30.07 -7.80
CA LYS A 47 -7.55 -30.85 -9.03
C LYS A 47 -7.64 -29.97 -10.28
N THR A 48 -8.58 -29.03 -10.29
CA THR A 48 -8.91 -28.21 -11.46
C THR A 48 -8.31 -26.81 -11.42
N GLY A 49 -7.88 -26.32 -10.25
CA GLY A 49 -7.37 -24.96 -10.05
C GLY A 49 -8.42 -23.86 -10.16
N LYS A 50 -9.67 -24.22 -10.45
CA LYS A 50 -10.80 -23.27 -10.61
C LYS A 50 -11.32 -22.83 -9.24
N ALA A 51 -12.06 -21.72 -9.24
CA ALA A 51 -12.72 -21.23 -8.03
C ALA A 51 -13.71 -22.27 -7.49
N ALA A 52 -13.60 -22.60 -6.21
CA ALA A 52 -14.45 -23.56 -5.51
C ALA A 52 -15.51 -22.83 -4.67
N ALA A 53 -16.70 -23.41 -4.56
CA ALA A 53 -17.75 -22.85 -3.72
C ALA A 53 -17.40 -23.02 -2.24
N VAL A 54 -17.78 -22.03 -1.42
CA VAL A 54 -17.56 -22.04 0.03
C VAL A 54 -18.88 -21.97 0.78
N ASN A 55 -18.91 -22.51 2.00
CA ASN A 55 -20.10 -22.49 2.85
C ASN A 55 -20.48 -21.05 3.20
N ARG A 56 -21.78 -20.76 3.21
CA ARG A 56 -22.28 -19.42 3.56
C ARG A 56 -22.11 -19.17 5.05
N LEU A 57 -21.80 -17.91 5.38
CA LEU A 57 -21.76 -17.42 6.75
C LEU A 57 -23.17 -16.95 7.14
N SER A 58 -23.63 -17.36 8.32
CA SER A 58 -24.88 -16.88 8.92
C SER A 58 -24.53 -16.10 10.21
N PRO A 59 -24.44 -14.76 10.16
CA PRO A 59 -24.17 -13.95 11.33
C PRO A 59 -25.27 -14.09 12.40
N GLU A 60 -24.90 -14.38 13.65
CA GLU A 60 -25.86 -14.61 14.73
C GLU A 60 -25.99 -13.36 15.61
N THR A 61 -24.85 -12.81 16.04
CA THR A 61 -24.80 -11.64 16.93
C THR A 61 -24.97 -10.32 16.17
N GLU A 62 -25.36 -9.26 16.87
CA GLU A 62 -25.47 -7.91 16.27
C GLU A 62 -24.14 -7.43 15.70
N ARG A 63 -23.03 -7.68 16.40
CA ARG A 63 -21.68 -7.34 15.93
C ARG A 63 -21.33 -8.08 14.64
N GLU A 64 -21.64 -9.37 14.54
CA GLU A 64 -21.36 -10.14 13.32
C GLU A 64 -22.21 -9.66 12.15
N LYS A 65 -23.50 -9.33 12.38
CA LYS A 65 -24.38 -8.78 11.34
C LYS A 65 -23.85 -7.46 10.81
N PHE A 66 -23.45 -6.57 11.70
CA PHE A 66 -22.83 -5.29 11.35
C PHE A 66 -21.57 -5.48 10.49
N LEU A 67 -20.62 -6.31 10.95
CA LEU A 67 -19.38 -6.59 10.21
C LEU A 67 -19.65 -7.24 8.84
N PHE A 68 -20.66 -8.09 8.75
CA PHE A 68 -21.08 -8.71 7.49
C PHE A 68 -21.64 -7.71 6.50
N GLU A 69 -22.49 -6.79 6.95
CA GLU A 69 -23.07 -5.74 6.12
C GLU A 69 -21.99 -4.77 5.60
N GLU A 70 -21.08 -4.32 6.48
CA GLU A 70 -19.95 -3.49 6.09
C GLU A 70 -19.06 -4.18 5.05
N ALA A 71 -18.71 -5.45 5.28
CA ALA A 71 -17.91 -6.23 4.35
C ALA A 71 -18.64 -6.49 3.02
N GLU A 72 -19.96 -6.66 3.05
CA GLU A 72 -20.76 -6.78 1.83
C GLU A 72 -20.75 -5.47 1.04
N ALA A 73 -20.90 -4.32 1.70
CA ALA A 73 -20.81 -3.00 1.09
C ALA A 73 -19.43 -2.78 0.45
N ARG A 74 -18.34 -3.09 1.17
CA ARG A 74 -16.97 -3.06 0.62
C ARG A 74 -16.84 -3.96 -0.60
N SER A 75 -17.38 -5.17 -0.54
CA SER A 75 -17.36 -6.13 -1.66
C SER A 75 -18.10 -5.61 -2.90
N LYS A 76 -19.26 -4.96 -2.72
CA LYS A 76 -20.01 -4.29 -3.81
C LYS A 76 -19.20 -3.13 -4.40
N LEU A 77 -18.59 -2.29 -3.56
CA LEU A 77 -17.77 -1.17 -4.00
C LEU A 77 -16.55 -1.63 -4.81
N ARG A 78 -15.85 -2.68 -4.37
CA ARG A 78 -14.73 -3.29 -5.12
C ARG A 78 -15.16 -3.77 -6.51
N LYS A 79 -16.36 -4.36 -6.64
CA LYS A 79 -16.89 -4.77 -7.95
C LYS A 79 -17.22 -3.57 -8.84
N LYS A 80 -17.78 -2.50 -8.28
CA LYS A 80 -18.09 -1.27 -9.01
C LYS A 80 -16.80 -0.58 -9.50
N LYS A 81 -15.79 -0.41 -8.64
CA LYS A 81 -14.48 0.14 -9.04
C LYS A 81 -13.79 -0.63 -10.17
N ARG A 82 -13.99 -1.96 -10.28
CA ARG A 82 -13.49 -2.75 -11.42
C ARG A 82 -14.18 -2.44 -12.75
N VAL A 83 -15.45 -2.02 -12.71
CA VAL A 83 -16.25 -1.68 -13.90
C VAL A 83 -16.02 -0.23 -14.32
N ASP A 84 -15.91 0.68 -13.35
CA ASP A 84 -15.74 2.13 -13.58
C ASP A 84 -14.29 2.56 -13.90
N ARG A 85 -13.40 1.65 -14.33
CA ARG A 85 -11.99 1.96 -14.65
C ARG A 85 -11.81 2.77 -15.95
N ARG A 86 -12.78 3.60 -16.32
CA ARG A 86 -12.74 4.55 -17.43
C ARG A 86 -13.66 5.73 -17.16
N LYS A 87 -13.05 6.86 -16.79
CA LYS A 87 -13.28 8.23 -17.28
C LYS A 87 -12.43 9.15 -16.41
N LEU A 88 -11.36 9.68 -16.99
CA LEU A 88 -10.54 10.73 -16.39
C LEU A 88 -10.99 12.04 -17.05
N GLU A 89 -11.34 13.04 -16.25
CA GLU A 89 -12.01 14.30 -16.66
C GLU A 89 -11.03 15.47 -16.80
N ASN A 90 -11.47 16.54 -17.46
CA ASN A 90 -10.68 17.74 -17.77
C ASN A 90 -10.04 18.47 -16.57
N GLY A 91 -10.45 18.18 -15.33
CA GLY A 91 -9.89 18.79 -14.11
C GLY A 91 -8.47 18.35 -13.77
N GLU A 92 -8.09 17.12 -14.14
CA GLU A 92 -6.77 16.55 -13.86
C GLU A 92 -5.64 17.26 -14.61
N VAL A 93 -5.92 17.81 -15.79
CA VAL A 93 -4.90 18.46 -16.64
C VAL A 93 -4.27 19.66 -15.93
N ASN A 94 -5.09 20.46 -15.21
CA ASN A 94 -4.59 21.63 -14.49
C ASN A 94 -3.72 21.26 -13.29
N GLN A 95 -4.09 20.20 -12.55
CA GLN A 95 -3.30 19.71 -11.42
C GLN A 95 -2.00 19.05 -11.90
N LEU A 96 -2.06 18.30 -13.00
CA LEU A 96 -0.90 17.71 -13.66
C LEU A 96 0.12 18.78 -14.09
N GLU A 97 -0.35 19.85 -14.73
CA GLU A 97 0.50 20.98 -15.11
C GLU A 97 1.15 21.66 -13.91
N ALA A 98 0.40 21.84 -12.81
CA ALA A 98 0.94 22.42 -11.58
C ALA A 98 2.06 21.56 -10.97
N LEU A 99 1.85 20.24 -10.86
CA LEU A 99 2.87 19.31 -10.36
C LEU A 99 4.12 19.30 -11.26
N LEU A 100 3.93 19.33 -12.57
CA LEU A 100 5.04 19.33 -13.52
C LEU A 100 5.78 20.67 -13.56
N ALA A 101 5.14 21.79 -13.28
CA ALA A 101 5.79 23.10 -13.28
C ALA A 101 6.95 23.14 -12.28
N GLU A 102 6.75 22.62 -11.06
CA GLU A 102 7.80 22.54 -10.04
C GLU A 102 8.90 21.54 -10.45
N GLY A 103 8.51 20.36 -10.93
CA GLY A 103 9.44 19.34 -11.41
C GLY A 103 10.33 19.77 -12.59
N ARG A 104 9.78 20.59 -13.50
CA ARG A 104 10.53 21.17 -14.63
C ARG A 104 11.61 22.13 -14.17
N ILE A 105 11.37 22.92 -13.11
CA ILE A 105 12.41 23.78 -12.53
C ILE A 105 13.59 22.93 -12.06
N PHE A 106 13.33 21.80 -11.39
CA PHE A 106 14.40 20.87 -11.00
C PHE A 106 15.17 20.28 -12.18
N CYS A 107 14.49 19.98 -13.29
CA CYS A 107 15.11 19.38 -14.46
C CYS A 107 15.91 20.39 -15.30
N ASP A 108 15.34 21.57 -15.55
CA ASP A 108 15.89 22.57 -16.48
C ASP A 108 16.79 23.59 -15.78
N MET A 109 16.48 23.93 -14.52
CA MET A 109 17.14 24.99 -13.74
C MET A 109 17.43 24.54 -12.30
N PRO A 110 18.21 23.46 -12.08
CA PRO A 110 18.40 22.84 -10.76
C PRO A 110 19.00 23.80 -9.72
N ALA A 111 19.77 24.80 -10.14
CA ALA A 111 20.34 25.80 -9.24
C ALA A 111 19.29 26.75 -8.62
N LEU A 112 18.12 26.88 -9.26
CA LEU A 112 17.01 27.73 -8.82
C LEU A 112 15.88 26.94 -8.16
N ALA A 113 16.00 25.61 -8.09
CA ALA A 113 14.99 24.75 -7.50
C ALA A 113 14.88 24.96 -5.98
N ASP A 114 13.66 24.78 -5.44
CA ASP A 114 13.43 24.87 -4.00
C ASP A 114 14.26 23.82 -3.26
N ARG A 115 14.95 24.22 -2.19
CA ARG A 115 15.76 23.31 -1.37
C ARG A 115 14.91 22.39 -0.49
N ASP A 116 13.65 22.76 -0.28
CA ASP A 116 12.68 21.98 0.46
C ASP A 116 11.96 20.95 -0.42
N SER A 117 12.31 20.82 -1.71
CA SER A 117 11.72 19.83 -2.61
C SER A 117 12.78 18.85 -3.14
N ILE A 118 12.35 17.68 -3.61
CA ILE A 118 13.22 16.68 -4.24
C ILE A 118 12.47 15.93 -5.34
N LEU A 119 13.18 15.53 -6.39
CA LEU A 119 12.59 14.71 -7.45
C LEU A 119 12.25 13.31 -6.92
N LEU A 120 11.09 12.80 -7.31
CA LEU A 120 10.60 11.46 -6.98
C LEU A 120 11.67 10.39 -7.25
N ARG A 121 12.29 10.42 -8.43
CA ARG A 121 13.31 9.45 -8.85
C ARG A 121 14.54 9.41 -7.93
N ASP A 122 14.85 10.51 -7.24
CA ASP A 122 16.00 10.62 -6.34
C ASP A 122 15.70 10.03 -4.94
N THR A 123 14.44 9.67 -4.67
CA THR A 123 14.03 8.99 -3.43
C THR A 123 14.04 7.45 -3.56
N ARG A 124 14.46 6.94 -4.71
CA ARG A 124 14.30 5.54 -5.09
C ARG A 124 15.29 4.61 -4.36
N LEU A 125 14.80 3.49 -3.83
CA LEU A 125 15.63 2.36 -3.40
C LEU A 125 15.22 1.07 -4.13
N GLU A 126 16.13 0.10 -4.16
CA GLU A 126 15.88 -1.19 -4.80
C GLU A 126 16.40 -2.35 -3.94
N ASN A 127 15.70 -3.48 -4.02
CA ASN A 127 16.13 -4.75 -3.44
C ASN A 127 15.84 -5.88 -4.43
N ALA A 128 16.75 -6.83 -4.58
CA ALA A 128 16.59 -7.94 -5.51
C ALA A 128 16.97 -9.26 -4.84
N LEU A 129 16.15 -10.29 -5.04
CA LEU A 129 16.34 -11.60 -4.41
C LEU A 129 15.77 -12.72 -5.26
N ILE A 130 16.33 -13.93 -5.12
CA ILE A 130 15.76 -15.16 -5.68
C ILE A 130 14.78 -15.75 -4.67
N CYS A 131 13.57 -16.04 -5.13
CA CYS A 131 12.52 -16.66 -4.32
C CYS A 131 12.88 -18.11 -3.94
N GLN A 132 13.04 -18.37 -2.64
CA GLN A 132 13.53 -19.64 -2.11
C GLN A 132 12.39 -20.58 -1.66
N PRO A 133 12.63 -21.92 -1.62
CA PRO A 133 11.61 -22.89 -1.20
C PRO A 133 11.01 -22.66 0.18
N GLN A 134 11.77 -22.07 1.12
CA GLN A 134 11.30 -21.79 2.49
C GLN A 134 10.21 -20.71 2.53
N GLN A 135 10.06 -19.93 1.46
CA GLN A 135 9.12 -18.80 1.36
C GLN A 135 7.79 -19.22 0.70
N ARG A 136 7.63 -20.51 0.38
CA ARG A 136 6.45 -21.03 -0.30
C ARG A 136 5.28 -21.30 0.65
N ASN A 137 4.07 -21.16 0.13
CA ASN A 137 2.84 -21.62 0.76
C ASN A 137 2.64 -23.13 0.52
N ILE A 138 1.58 -23.70 1.11
CA ILE A 138 1.21 -25.12 0.96
C ILE A 138 0.92 -25.55 -0.49
N HIS A 139 0.69 -24.58 -1.38
CA HIS A 139 0.44 -24.81 -2.81
C HIS A 139 1.69 -24.63 -3.68
N GLY A 140 2.87 -24.50 -3.06
CA GLY A 140 4.15 -24.41 -3.76
C GLY A 140 4.48 -23.05 -4.38
N ARG A 141 3.66 -22.01 -4.13
CA ARG A 141 3.88 -20.64 -4.61
C ARG A 141 4.42 -19.76 -3.50
N ILE A 142 5.08 -18.65 -3.82
CA ILE A 142 5.55 -17.70 -2.82
C ILE A 142 4.38 -17.14 -2.03
N PHE A 143 4.55 -17.14 -0.71
CA PHE A 143 3.54 -16.68 0.22
C PHE A 143 3.36 -15.16 0.10
N GLY A 144 2.11 -14.68 -0.04
CA GLY A 144 1.83 -13.25 -0.17
C GLY A 144 2.34 -12.42 1.00
N GLY A 145 2.34 -12.98 2.21
CA GLY A 145 2.93 -12.35 3.40
C GLY A 145 4.44 -12.14 3.30
N PHE A 146 5.16 -13.01 2.59
CA PHE A 146 6.59 -12.80 2.32
C PHE A 146 6.82 -11.59 1.41
N LEU A 147 6.02 -11.44 0.34
CA LEU A 147 6.10 -10.28 -0.55
C LEU A 147 5.77 -8.98 0.21
N MET A 148 4.69 -8.98 1.00
CA MET A 148 4.30 -7.83 1.82
C MET A 148 5.39 -7.44 2.82
N HIS A 149 5.99 -8.41 3.51
CA HIS A 149 7.05 -8.16 4.46
C HIS A 149 8.28 -7.52 3.79
N ARG A 150 8.72 -8.07 2.65
CA ARG A 150 9.85 -7.49 1.89
C ARG A 150 9.55 -6.10 1.32
N ALA A 151 8.32 -5.89 0.85
CA ALA A 151 7.89 -4.58 0.39
C ALA A 151 7.87 -3.56 1.53
N PHE A 152 7.34 -3.94 2.69
CA PHE A 152 7.31 -3.09 3.90
C PHE A 152 8.72 -2.73 4.38
N GLU A 153 9.63 -3.70 4.48
CA GLU A 153 11.02 -3.45 4.88
C GLU A 153 11.69 -2.43 3.95
N LEU A 154 11.48 -2.57 2.64
CA LEU A 154 12.02 -1.64 1.65
C LEU A 154 11.35 -0.26 1.75
N ALA A 155 10.03 -0.19 1.90
CA ALA A 155 9.28 1.05 2.05
C ALA A 155 9.70 1.82 3.31
N PHE A 156 9.82 1.12 4.43
CA PHE A 156 10.30 1.68 5.69
C PHE A 156 11.72 2.24 5.54
N SER A 157 12.60 1.51 4.85
CA SER A 157 13.96 1.96 4.57
C SER A 157 13.96 3.22 3.70
N THR A 158 13.12 3.29 2.67
CA THR A 158 12.96 4.48 1.84
C THR A 158 12.46 5.67 2.63
N ALA A 159 11.40 5.50 3.41
CA ALA A 159 10.87 6.55 4.28
C ALA A 159 11.93 7.02 5.29
N TYR A 160 12.74 6.11 5.83
CA TYR A 160 13.78 6.45 6.79
C TYR A 160 14.92 7.25 6.15
N VAL A 161 15.41 6.81 4.99
CA VAL A 161 16.45 7.56 4.24
C VAL A 161 15.94 8.93 3.81
N PHE A 162 14.69 9.00 3.35
CA PHE A 162 14.05 10.24 2.91
C PHE A 162 13.82 11.23 4.06
N ALA A 163 13.22 10.77 5.16
CA ALA A 163 12.91 11.61 6.30
C ALA A 163 14.16 11.93 7.15
N GLY A 164 15.17 11.08 7.17
CA GLY A 164 16.31 11.22 8.10
C GLY A 164 15.91 11.14 9.58
N LEU A 165 14.73 10.57 9.86
CA LEU A 165 14.15 10.28 11.16
C LEU A 165 13.39 8.96 11.09
N VAL A 166 13.27 8.29 12.23
CA VAL A 166 12.62 6.97 12.31
C VAL A 166 11.15 7.09 11.88
N PRO A 167 10.72 6.41 10.80
CA PRO A 167 9.33 6.44 10.36
C PRO A 167 8.41 5.71 11.33
N CYS A 168 7.17 6.20 11.44
CA CYS A 168 6.06 5.53 12.08
C CYS A 168 5.13 5.02 10.98
N PHE A 169 4.92 3.71 10.91
CA PHE A 169 3.91 3.13 10.02
C PHE A 169 2.51 3.57 10.46
N LEU A 170 1.69 4.01 9.51
CA LEU A 170 0.30 4.34 9.74
C LEU A 170 -0.61 3.31 9.09
N GLU A 171 -0.46 3.11 7.78
CA GLU A 171 -1.30 2.18 7.05
C GLU A 171 -0.61 1.61 5.79
N VAL A 172 -1.16 0.48 5.37
CA VAL A 172 -0.96 -0.11 4.05
C VAL A 172 -2.34 -0.23 3.45
N ASP A 173 -2.56 0.34 2.29
CA ASP A 173 -3.87 0.23 1.65
C ASP A 173 -3.98 -1.04 0.80
N GLN A 174 -5.05 -1.12 0.01
CA GLN A 174 -5.52 -2.40 -0.50
C GLN A 174 -4.51 -3.05 -1.45
N VAL A 175 -3.94 -4.17 -1.01
CA VAL A 175 -3.02 -4.98 -1.82
C VAL A 175 -3.78 -6.04 -2.60
N ASP A 176 -3.71 -5.95 -3.92
CA ASP A 176 -4.23 -6.98 -4.83
C ASP A 176 -3.11 -7.86 -5.39
N PHE A 177 -3.14 -9.17 -5.11
CA PHE A 177 -2.21 -10.16 -5.68
C PHE A 177 -2.69 -10.62 -7.06
N LEU A 178 -2.28 -9.89 -8.09
CA LEU A 178 -2.73 -10.13 -9.48
C LEU A 178 -2.08 -11.36 -10.10
N ARG A 179 -0.79 -11.58 -9.85
CA ARG A 179 -0.02 -12.68 -10.44
C ARG A 179 0.66 -13.52 -9.36
N PRO A 180 0.68 -14.85 -9.50
CA PRO A 180 1.46 -15.70 -8.61
C PRO A 180 2.96 -15.48 -8.85
N VAL A 181 3.74 -15.62 -7.78
CA VAL A 181 5.20 -15.68 -7.82
C VAL A 181 5.60 -17.09 -7.42
N ASP A 182 6.50 -17.70 -8.17
CA ASP A 182 6.92 -19.08 -8.00
C ASP A 182 8.31 -19.17 -7.35
N VAL A 183 8.64 -20.35 -6.83
CA VAL A 183 9.97 -20.62 -6.29
C VAL A 183 10.98 -20.64 -7.44
N GLY A 184 12.10 -19.95 -7.25
CA GLY A 184 13.14 -19.75 -8.26
C GLY A 184 12.99 -18.46 -9.06
N ASP A 185 11.85 -17.77 -8.96
CA ASP A 185 11.67 -16.48 -9.64
C ASP A 185 12.65 -15.42 -9.12
N PHE A 186 13.14 -14.56 -10.03
CA PHE A 186 13.96 -13.41 -9.67
C PHE A 186 13.05 -12.21 -9.38
N LEU A 187 12.92 -11.90 -8.09
CA LEU A 187 12.09 -10.82 -7.57
C LEU A 187 12.93 -9.55 -7.40
N ARG A 188 12.53 -8.47 -8.07
CA ARG A 188 13.09 -7.12 -7.90
C ARG A 188 12.01 -6.19 -7.35
N LEU A 189 12.25 -5.65 -6.17
CA LEU A 189 11.42 -4.63 -5.52
C LEU A 189 12.06 -3.26 -5.76
N THR A 190 11.26 -2.30 -6.19
CA THR A 190 11.65 -0.91 -6.32
C THR A 190 10.71 -0.08 -5.47
N SER A 191 11.24 0.77 -4.61
CA SER A 191 10.47 1.71 -3.81
C SER A 191 10.82 3.15 -4.14
N CYS A 192 9.86 4.06 -4.01
CA CYS A 192 10.09 5.51 -4.03
C CYS A 192 8.99 6.22 -3.22
N VAL A 193 9.29 7.42 -2.72
CA VAL A 193 8.26 8.29 -2.14
C VAL A 193 7.48 8.89 -3.30
N LEU A 194 6.16 8.67 -3.37
CA LEU A 194 5.32 9.24 -4.43
C LEU A 194 5.06 10.73 -4.17
N TYR A 195 4.54 11.05 -3.00
CA TYR A 195 4.26 12.40 -2.56
C TYR A 195 4.26 12.47 -1.04
N THR A 196 4.19 13.70 -0.54
CA THR A 196 4.13 14.01 0.88
C THR A 196 2.96 14.96 1.14
N GLU A 197 2.23 14.72 2.21
CA GLU A 197 1.18 15.62 2.69
C GLU A 197 1.71 16.36 3.91
N LEU A 198 1.76 17.69 3.81
CA LEU A 198 2.42 18.56 4.77
C LEU A 198 1.43 19.55 5.42
N GLU A 199 0.11 19.38 5.21
CA GLU A 199 -0.92 20.28 5.78
C GLU A 199 -0.89 20.28 7.31
N ASN A 200 -0.55 19.13 7.91
CA ASN A 200 -0.36 18.98 9.34
C ASN A 200 1.13 18.91 9.69
N PRO A 201 1.74 20.01 10.18
CA PRO A 201 3.17 20.02 10.53
C PRO A 201 3.53 19.03 11.64
N ASP A 202 2.57 18.66 12.50
CA ASP A 202 2.81 17.72 13.60
C ASP A 202 2.78 16.27 13.12
N GLN A 203 2.06 15.99 12.04
CA GLN A 203 1.93 14.66 11.45
C GLN A 203 1.99 14.72 9.91
N PRO A 204 3.18 14.97 9.33
CA PRO A 204 3.37 14.90 7.89
C PRO A 204 3.19 13.45 7.44
N LEU A 205 2.58 13.25 6.29
CA LEU A 205 2.41 11.93 5.68
C LEU A 205 3.42 11.76 4.55
N ILE A 206 3.99 10.55 4.47
CA ILE A 206 4.97 10.14 3.48
C ILE A 206 4.39 8.91 2.81
N ASN A 207 3.92 9.09 1.57
CA ASN A 207 3.28 8.03 0.80
C ASN A 207 4.33 7.35 -0.08
N VAL A 208 4.59 6.07 0.18
CA VAL A 208 5.65 5.28 -0.45
C VAL A 208 5.04 4.19 -1.32
N GLU A 209 5.42 4.18 -2.60
CA GLU A 209 5.10 3.09 -3.53
C GLU A 209 6.22 2.06 -3.52
N VAL A 210 5.87 0.78 -3.54
CA VAL A 210 6.78 -0.33 -3.82
C VAL A 210 6.24 -1.21 -4.93
N VAL A 211 6.98 -1.31 -6.03
CA VAL A 211 6.65 -2.15 -7.18
C VAL A 211 7.48 -3.42 -7.15
N ALA A 212 6.81 -4.57 -7.17
CA ALA A 212 7.42 -5.89 -7.25
C ALA A 212 7.41 -6.41 -8.69
N HIS A 213 8.59 -6.53 -9.29
CA HIS A 213 8.81 -7.13 -10.59
C HIS A 213 9.31 -8.56 -10.46
N VAL A 214 8.69 -9.48 -11.20
CA VAL A 214 9.18 -10.84 -11.41
C VAL A 214 9.85 -10.90 -12.77
N THR A 215 11.14 -11.21 -12.78
CA THR A 215 11.94 -11.34 -14.00
C THR A 215 12.30 -12.80 -14.22
N ARG A 216 12.14 -13.30 -15.44
CA ARG A 216 12.54 -14.66 -15.85
C ARG A 216 13.42 -14.55 -17.10
N PRO A 217 14.77 -14.51 -16.94
CA PRO A 217 15.70 -14.28 -18.04
C PRO A 217 15.60 -15.30 -19.17
N GLU A 218 15.34 -16.56 -18.86
CA GLU A 218 15.30 -17.69 -19.80
C GLU A 218 14.23 -17.50 -20.88
N ILE A 219 13.10 -16.90 -20.48
CA ILE A 219 11.98 -16.59 -21.37
C ILE A 219 11.88 -15.10 -21.70
N ARG A 220 12.86 -14.29 -21.29
CA ARG A 220 12.95 -12.84 -21.53
C ARG A 220 11.69 -12.07 -21.09
N SER A 221 11.08 -12.46 -19.96
CA SER A 221 9.91 -11.79 -19.41
C SER A 221 10.26 -10.97 -18.16
N SER A 222 9.69 -9.78 -18.03
CA SER A 222 9.72 -8.98 -16.80
C SER A 222 8.33 -8.39 -16.57
N ASP A 223 7.69 -8.80 -15.49
CA ASP A 223 6.29 -8.55 -15.24
C ASP A 223 6.08 -7.93 -13.86
N VAL A 224 5.21 -6.93 -13.74
CA VAL A 224 4.76 -6.44 -12.44
C VAL A 224 3.86 -7.51 -11.81
N SER A 225 4.28 -8.03 -10.65
CA SER A 225 3.46 -8.95 -9.86
C SER A 225 2.46 -8.18 -9.03
N ASN A 226 2.96 -7.20 -8.26
CA ASN A 226 2.24 -6.48 -7.24
C ASN A 226 2.79 -5.06 -7.11
N THR A 227 1.91 -4.14 -6.72
CA THR A 227 2.29 -2.82 -6.23
C THR A 227 1.73 -2.67 -4.82
N PHE A 228 2.51 -2.06 -3.94
CA PHE A 228 2.15 -1.80 -2.55
C PHE A 228 2.26 -0.31 -2.29
N TYR A 229 1.32 0.23 -1.54
CA TYR A 229 1.33 1.62 -1.08
C TYR A 229 1.36 1.60 0.44
N PHE A 230 2.28 2.37 1.01
CA PHE A 230 2.48 2.47 2.44
C PHE A 230 2.51 3.93 2.84
N THR A 231 1.75 4.27 3.88
CA THR A 231 1.74 5.60 4.45
C THR A 231 2.50 5.59 5.76
N PHE A 232 3.52 6.44 5.83
CA PHE A 232 4.32 6.65 7.03
C PHE A 232 4.16 8.08 7.53
N SER A 233 4.42 8.28 8.81
CA SER A 233 4.63 9.61 9.39
C SER A 233 5.91 9.62 10.21
N VAL A 234 6.23 10.75 10.83
CA VAL A 234 7.40 10.90 11.70
C VAL A 234 6.96 11.45 13.04
N ARG A 235 7.41 10.79 14.11
CA ARG A 235 6.96 11.11 15.47
C ARG A 235 7.34 12.54 15.92
N PRO A 236 6.46 13.24 16.65
CA PRO A 236 6.75 14.59 17.16
C PRO A 236 7.98 14.68 18.06
N GLU A 237 8.25 13.67 18.89
CA GLU A 237 9.39 13.69 19.82
C GLU A 237 10.73 13.70 19.07
N ALA A 238 10.76 13.06 17.90
CA ALA A 238 11.91 13.09 17.00
C ALA A 238 12.13 14.47 16.38
N LYS A 239 11.07 15.28 16.21
CA LYS A 239 11.13 16.67 15.72
C LYS A 239 11.63 17.63 16.79
N ALA A 240 11.20 17.45 18.05
CA ALA A 240 11.60 18.31 19.16
C ALA A 240 13.13 18.32 19.39
N THR A 241 13.82 17.26 18.99
CA THR A 241 15.29 17.16 19.10
C THR A 241 16.03 17.93 17.99
N LYS A 242 15.37 18.21 16.86
CA LYS A 242 15.93 18.94 15.71
C LYS A 242 15.08 20.17 15.41
N ASN A 243 15.40 21.30 16.06
CA ASN A 243 14.79 22.60 15.73
C ASN A 243 14.86 22.85 14.21
N GLY A 244 13.71 23.04 13.56
CA GLY A 244 13.60 23.33 12.13
C GLY A 244 13.54 22.11 11.19
N PHE A 245 13.31 20.90 11.71
CA PHE A 245 13.11 19.73 10.85
C PHE A 245 11.82 19.84 10.02
N LYS A 246 11.98 19.86 8.69
CA LYS A 246 10.88 19.85 7.72
C LYS A 246 11.08 18.70 6.75
N ILE A 247 10.01 17.94 6.50
CA ILE A 247 10.00 16.92 5.45
C ILE A 247 9.98 17.63 4.10
N ARG A 248 10.80 17.14 3.17
CA ARG A 248 10.84 17.70 1.82
C ARG A 248 9.57 17.37 1.06
N ASN A 249 9.13 18.26 0.18
CA ASN A 249 8.12 17.94 -0.81
C ASN A 249 8.71 17.05 -1.91
N VAL A 250 7.89 16.17 -2.49
CA VAL A 250 8.31 15.31 -3.60
C VAL A 250 7.62 15.75 -4.88
N VAL A 251 8.43 15.95 -5.92
CA VAL A 251 7.95 16.44 -7.22
C VAL A 251 8.25 15.45 -8.35
N PRO A 252 7.34 15.31 -9.32
CA PRO A 252 7.56 14.44 -10.48
C PRO A 252 8.49 15.10 -11.50
N ALA A 253 9.40 14.34 -12.10
CA ALA A 253 10.21 14.79 -13.24
C ALA A 253 9.49 14.58 -14.58
N THR A 254 8.55 13.62 -14.64
CA THR A 254 7.90 13.17 -15.88
C THR A 254 6.37 13.19 -15.76
N GLU A 255 5.68 13.24 -16.90
CA GLU A 255 4.21 13.20 -16.94
C GLU A 255 3.67 11.89 -16.36
N GLU A 256 4.39 10.77 -16.59
CA GLU A 256 4.05 9.46 -16.03
C GLU A 256 4.17 9.44 -14.51
N GLU A 257 5.17 10.09 -13.94
CA GLU A 257 5.29 10.26 -12.48
C GLU A 257 4.17 11.14 -11.93
N ALA A 258 3.87 12.26 -12.58
CA ALA A 258 2.81 13.17 -12.15
C ALA A 258 1.44 12.49 -12.18
N ARG A 259 1.14 11.73 -13.24
CA ARG A 259 -0.11 10.95 -13.34
C ARG A 259 -0.21 9.90 -12.22
N ARG A 260 0.88 9.19 -11.91
CA ARG A 260 0.90 8.22 -10.80
C ARG A 260 0.60 8.86 -9.45
N ILE A 261 1.11 10.07 -9.21
CA ILE A 261 0.81 10.84 -7.99
C ILE A 261 -0.69 11.18 -7.96
N LEU A 262 -1.24 11.74 -9.03
CA LEU A 262 -2.66 12.13 -9.08
C LEU A 262 -3.62 10.94 -8.93
N GLU A 263 -3.38 9.86 -9.69
CA GLU A 263 -4.16 8.62 -9.58
C GLU A 263 -4.19 8.10 -8.13
N ARG A 264 -3.10 8.33 -7.38
CA ARG A 264 -2.98 7.91 -5.99
C ARG A 264 -3.70 8.86 -5.04
N MET A 265 -3.53 10.17 -5.18
CA MET A 265 -4.24 11.17 -4.37
C MET A 265 -5.77 11.04 -4.53
N ASP A 266 -6.25 10.80 -5.76
CA ASP A 266 -7.67 10.57 -6.03
C ASP A 266 -8.19 9.26 -5.42
N ALA A 267 -7.33 8.24 -5.29
CA ALA A 267 -7.70 6.96 -4.69
C ALA A 267 -7.87 7.04 -3.16
N GLU A 268 -7.14 7.95 -2.50
CA GLU A 268 -7.20 8.20 -1.06
C GLU A 268 -8.34 9.13 -0.67
N MET A 269 -8.75 10.04 -1.55
CA MET A 269 -9.89 10.90 -1.30
C MET A 269 -11.16 10.06 -1.17
N PRO A 270 -11.82 10.01 0.00
CA PRO A 270 -13.13 9.41 0.07
C PRO A 270 -14.03 10.18 -0.89
N GLN A 271 -14.71 9.48 -1.80
CA GLN A 271 -15.84 10.06 -2.52
C GLN A 271 -16.84 10.51 -1.45
N GLN A 272 -16.74 11.78 -1.04
CA GLN A 272 -17.77 12.47 -0.29
C GLN A 272 -18.98 12.49 -1.21
N ASN A 273 -19.80 11.45 -1.10
CA ASN A 273 -21.00 11.33 -1.91
C ASN A 273 -21.94 12.48 -1.56
N GLN A 274 -22.27 13.24 -2.62
CA GLN A 274 -23.54 13.93 -2.80
C GLN A 274 -24.73 13.02 -2.52
#